data_AF-A0AAU9N1U0-F1
#
_entry.id   AF-A0AAU9N1U0-F1
#
_cell.length_a   1.000
_cell.length_b   1.000
_cell.length_c   1.000
_cell.angle_alpha   90.00
_cell.angle_beta   90.00
_cell.angle_gamma   90.00
#
_symmetry.space_group_name_H-M   'P 1'
#
loop_
_entity.id
_entity.type
_entity.pdbx_description
1 polymer ?
#
loop_
_entity_poly.entity_id
_entity_poly.type
_entity_poly.pdbx_seq_one_letter_code
_entity_poly.pdbx_strand_id
1 'polypeptide(L)'
;MLAQQPRTFFTSADRFKKVVGDVKEMGFDPSKSRFLWAIHAIRAMSKSTWDKKVELYKKWGWSEDEIFVAFEKYPGCMMASPDKISRILDFLVNTMGWERSYIVQWPIVICFSSEKRIIPRCLVYQYLAEKGLIEEKDGFCFNKWLMYSESKFLKWLVKRYVEEAPELLKLYQKHLDEAN
;
A
#
# COMPACT_ATOMS: atom_id res chain seq x y z
N MET A 1 15.67 2.42 -10.35
CA MET A 1 16.23 1.95 -9.06
C MET A 1 17.68 2.37 -8.87
N LEU A 2 18.59 2.14 -9.83
CA LEU A 2 20.01 2.49 -9.72
C LEU A 2 20.26 3.97 -9.36
N ALA A 3 19.56 4.91 -10.02
CA ALA A 3 19.66 6.34 -9.71
C ALA A 3 18.93 6.75 -8.41
N GLN A 4 17.99 5.94 -7.93
CA GLN A 4 17.12 6.29 -6.81
C GLN A 4 17.66 5.78 -5.46
N GLN A 5 18.37 4.64 -5.46
CA GLN A 5 18.87 4.00 -4.24
C GLN A 5 20.27 3.38 -4.44
N PRO A 6 21.33 4.20 -4.60
CA PRO A 6 22.68 3.72 -4.94
C PRO A 6 23.26 2.82 -3.84
N ARG A 7 22.98 3.15 -2.57
CA ARG A 7 23.43 2.43 -1.36
C ARG A 7 23.06 0.96 -1.36
N THR A 8 22.01 0.59 -2.09
CA THR A 8 21.67 -0.80 -2.33
C THR A 8 22.93 -1.50 -2.78
N PHE A 9 23.65 -1.07 -3.80
CA PHE A 9 24.77 -1.83 -4.38
C PHE A 9 26.11 -1.76 -3.62
N PHE A 10 26.22 -0.96 -2.56
CA PHE A 10 27.45 -0.84 -1.77
C PHE A 10 27.51 -1.89 -0.64
N THR A 11 27.63 -3.18 -0.99
CA THR A 11 27.94 -4.26 -0.02
C THR A 11 28.98 -5.21 -0.60
N SER A 12 29.48 -6.15 0.22
CA SER A 12 30.29 -7.25 -0.29
C SER A 12 29.55 -8.01 -1.40
N ALA A 13 30.30 -8.41 -2.43
CA ALA A 13 29.77 -9.11 -3.59
C ALA A 13 29.06 -10.42 -3.17
N ASP A 14 29.57 -11.11 -2.15
CA ASP A 14 29.00 -12.37 -1.67
C ASP A 14 27.63 -12.19 -1.03
N ARG A 15 27.46 -11.13 -0.22
CA ARG A 15 26.15 -10.80 0.35
C ARG A 15 25.14 -10.45 -0.73
N PHE A 16 25.58 -9.72 -1.77
CA PHE A 16 24.71 -9.39 -2.90
C PHE A 16 24.31 -10.62 -3.69
N LYS A 17 25.27 -11.50 -4.03
CA LYS A 17 25.03 -12.77 -4.71
C LYS A 17 24.05 -13.64 -3.94
N LYS A 18 24.20 -13.73 -2.60
CA LYS A 18 23.28 -14.47 -1.74
C LYS A 18 21.85 -13.95 -1.88
N VAL A 19 21.63 -12.64 -1.69
CA VAL A 19 20.27 -12.07 -1.81
C VAL A 19 19.68 -12.27 -3.20
N VAL A 20 20.50 -12.15 -4.25
CA VAL A 20 20.04 -12.44 -5.62
C VAL A 20 19.60 -13.89 -5.76
N GLY A 21 20.30 -14.84 -5.13
CA GLY A 21 19.90 -16.24 -5.04
C GLY A 21 18.59 -16.42 -4.28
N ASP A 22 18.51 -15.90 -3.05
CA ASP A 22 17.31 -15.97 -2.21
C ASP A 22 16.07 -15.44 -2.97
N VAL A 23 16.17 -14.28 -3.63
CA VAL A 23 15.06 -13.68 -4.40
C VAL A 23 14.65 -14.53 -5.61
N LYS A 24 15.59 -15.22 -6.25
CA LYS A 24 15.27 -16.16 -7.34
C LYS A 24 14.57 -17.42 -6.82
N GLU A 25 15.01 -17.95 -5.69
CA GLU A 25 14.37 -19.09 -5.03
C GLU A 25 12.95 -18.74 -4.56
N MET A 26 12.71 -17.48 -4.20
CA MET A 26 11.39 -16.91 -3.96
C MET A 26 10.54 -16.73 -5.24
N GLY A 27 10.99 -17.22 -6.39
CA GLY A 27 10.19 -17.23 -7.62
C GLY A 27 10.09 -15.90 -8.38
N PHE A 28 10.81 -14.85 -7.95
CA PHE A 28 10.79 -13.59 -8.68
C PHE A 28 11.51 -13.71 -10.04
N ASP A 29 10.83 -13.31 -11.11
CA ASP A 29 11.38 -13.23 -12.46
C ASP A 29 12.44 -12.10 -12.58
N PRO A 30 13.73 -12.44 -12.83
CA PRO A 30 14.81 -11.46 -12.95
C PRO A 30 14.63 -10.41 -14.06
N SER A 31 13.76 -10.66 -15.04
CA SER A 31 13.44 -9.72 -16.11
C SER A 31 12.49 -8.60 -15.69
N LYS A 32 11.80 -8.75 -14.55
CA LYS A 32 10.80 -7.78 -14.06
C LYS A 32 11.42 -6.79 -13.08
N SER A 33 10.93 -5.56 -13.11
CA SER A 33 11.34 -4.51 -12.15
C SER A 33 11.10 -4.90 -10.68
N ARG A 34 10.09 -5.74 -10.42
CA ARG A 34 9.77 -6.25 -9.08
C ARG A 34 10.91 -7.07 -8.46
N PHE A 35 11.70 -7.78 -9.27
CA PHE A 35 12.89 -8.49 -8.81
C PHE A 35 13.90 -7.55 -8.15
N LEU A 36 14.16 -6.42 -8.80
CA LEU A 36 15.06 -5.40 -8.28
C LEU A 36 14.53 -4.78 -6.99
N TRP A 37 13.21 -4.52 -6.93
CA TRP A 37 12.56 -4.03 -5.70
C TRP A 37 12.62 -5.04 -4.55
N ALA A 38 12.48 -6.34 -4.82
CA ALA A 38 12.62 -7.39 -3.81
C ALA A 38 14.04 -7.45 -3.25
N ILE A 39 15.05 -7.42 -4.11
CA ILE A 39 16.45 -7.32 -3.70
C ILE A 39 16.67 -6.08 -2.82
N HIS A 40 16.11 -4.94 -3.22
CA HIS A 40 16.23 -3.72 -2.44
C HIS A 40 15.58 -3.85 -1.07
N ALA A 41 14.33 -4.35 -1.00
CA ALA A 41 13.61 -4.57 0.26
C ALA A 41 14.38 -5.49 1.22
N ILE A 42 14.84 -6.66 0.76
CA ILE A 42 15.58 -7.61 1.60
C ILE A 42 16.89 -7.00 2.10
N ARG A 43 17.57 -6.18 1.28
CA ARG A 43 18.85 -5.57 1.66
C ARG A 43 18.71 -4.35 2.56
N ALA A 44 17.58 -3.65 2.47
CA ALA A 44 17.31 -2.47 3.26
C ALA A 44 17.04 -2.78 4.75
N MET A 45 16.92 -4.05 5.14
CA MET A 45 16.65 -4.44 6.52
C MET A 45 17.41 -5.70 6.96
N SER A 46 17.47 -5.90 8.28
CA SER A 46 18.01 -7.14 8.87
C SER A 46 16.96 -8.25 8.83
N LYS A 47 17.40 -9.51 8.98
CA LYS A 47 16.48 -10.65 9.14
C LYS A 47 15.54 -10.45 10.33
N SER A 48 16.04 -9.97 11.46
CA SER A 48 15.19 -9.68 12.63
C SER A 48 14.12 -8.63 12.34
N THR A 49 14.43 -7.58 11.57
CA THR A 49 13.43 -6.58 11.15
C THR A 49 12.40 -7.18 10.20
N TRP A 50 12.83 -8.06 9.28
CA TRP A 50 11.94 -8.79 8.40
C TRP A 50 10.97 -9.68 9.19
N ASP A 51 11.49 -10.52 10.08
CA ASP A 51 10.71 -11.45 10.89
C ASP A 51 9.68 -10.70 11.76
N LYS A 52 10.07 -9.56 12.36
CA LYS A 52 9.13 -8.69 13.11
C LYS A 52 7.97 -8.18 12.25
N LYS A 53 8.20 -7.88 10.97
CA LYS A 53 7.15 -7.44 10.04
C LYS A 53 6.26 -8.61 9.62
N VAL A 54 6.84 -9.79 9.38
CA VAL A 54 6.07 -11.02 9.13
C VAL A 54 5.14 -11.32 10.31
N GLU A 55 5.67 -11.32 11.53
CA GLU A 55 4.87 -11.53 12.75
C GLU A 55 3.81 -10.44 12.95
N LEU A 56 4.08 -9.19 12.54
CA LEU A 56 3.08 -8.14 12.55
C LEU A 56 1.92 -8.45 11.59
N TYR A 57 2.21 -8.83 10.34
CA TYR A 57 1.16 -9.21 9.40
C TYR A 57 0.37 -10.44 9.89
N LYS A 58 1.04 -11.43 10.51
CA LYS A 58 0.40 -12.58 11.15
C LYS A 58 -0.55 -12.17 12.28
N LYS A 59 -0.18 -11.19 13.11
CA LYS A 59 -1.08 -10.61 14.14
C LYS A 59 -2.31 -9.94 13.55
N TRP A 60 -2.18 -9.37 12.35
CA TRP A 60 -3.31 -8.86 11.57
C TRP A 60 -4.11 -9.97 10.85
N GLY A 61 -3.77 -11.24 11.08
CA GLY A 61 -4.48 -12.41 10.58
C GLY A 61 -3.93 -12.98 9.29
N TRP A 62 -2.82 -12.48 8.76
CA TRP A 62 -2.24 -12.94 7.50
C TRP A 62 -1.51 -14.27 7.66
N SER A 63 -1.78 -15.21 6.76
CA SER A 63 -0.97 -16.42 6.62
C SER A 63 0.38 -16.08 6.01
N GLU A 64 1.35 -16.98 6.20
CA GLU A 64 2.69 -16.81 5.66
C GLU A 64 2.68 -16.77 4.12
N ASP A 65 1.86 -17.61 3.49
CA ASP A 65 1.67 -17.62 2.04
C ASP A 65 1.10 -16.31 1.52
N GLU A 66 0.10 -15.72 2.21
CA GLU A 66 -0.45 -14.42 1.81
C GLU A 66 0.57 -13.29 1.94
N ILE A 67 1.40 -13.30 2.98
CA ILE A 67 2.48 -12.33 3.15
C ILE A 67 3.48 -12.47 2.00
N PHE A 68 3.81 -13.69 1.62
CA PHE A 68 4.72 -13.97 0.52
C PHE A 68 4.16 -13.52 -0.82
N VAL A 69 2.91 -13.88 -1.14
CA VAL A 69 2.20 -13.44 -2.35
C VAL A 69 2.10 -11.92 -2.39
N ALA A 70 1.83 -11.28 -1.25
CA ALA A 70 1.77 -9.83 -1.17
C ALA A 70 3.15 -9.17 -1.43
N PHE A 71 4.22 -9.74 -0.88
CA PHE A 71 5.59 -9.31 -1.12
C PHE A 71 5.99 -9.49 -2.59
N GLU A 72 5.63 -10.62 -3.21
CA GLU A 72 5.87 -10.88 -4.63
C GLU A 72 5.16 -9.87 -5.53
N LYS A 73 3.91 -9.53 -5.19
CA LYS A 73 3.11 -8.56 -5.94
C LYS A 73 3.67 -7.15 -5.77
N TYR A 74 4.01 -6.74 -4.55
CA TYR A 74 4.54 -5.42 -4.25
C TYR A 74 5.56 -5.45 -3.09
N PRO A 75 6.87 -5.58 -3.38
CA PRO A 75 7.90 -5.67 -2.34
C PRO A 75 7.95 -4.47 -1.37
N GLY A 76 7.44 -3.31 -1.81
CA GLY A 76 7.34 -2.10 -1.00
C GLY A 76 6.46 -2.25 0.25
N CYS A 77 5.55 -3.22 0.31
CA CYS A 77 4.74 -3.47 1.51
C CYS A 77 5.61 -3.86 2.72
N MET A 78 6.76 -4.49 2.47
CA MET A 78 7.74 -4.84 3.50
C MET A 78 8.71 -3.69 3.80
N MET A 79 8.72 -2.61 3.02
CA MET A 79 9.60 -1.46 3.24
C MET A 79 9.04 -0.45 4.24
N ALA A 80 7.72 -0.43 4.47
CA ALA A 80 7.10 0.42 5.48
C ALA A 80 7.59 0.08 6.91
N SER A 81 7.55 1.05 7.83
CA SER A 81 7.82 0.79 9.24
C SER A 81 6.70 -0.05 9.87
N PRO A 82 6.96 -0.83 10.92
CA PRO A 82 5.92 -1.55 11.66
C PRO A 82 4.76 -0.64 12.09
N ASP A 83 5.08 0.55 12.61
CA ASP A 83 4.06 1.50 13.07
C ASP A 83 3.16 1.99 11.93
N LYS A 84 3.74 2.24 10.75
CA LYS A 84 2.98 2.63 9.57
C LYS A 84 2.07 1.49 9.08
N ILE A 85 2.59 0.26 9.06
CA ILE A 85 1.81 -0.93 8.68
C ILE A 85 0.62 -1.08 9.64
N SER A 86 0.85 -1.04 10.95
CA SER A 86 -0.20 -1.14 11.96
C SER A 86 -1.25 -0.05 11.82
N ARG A 87 -0.83 1.22 11.68
CA ARG A 87 -1.77 2.35 11.51
C ARG A 87 -2.65 2.20 10.27
N ILE A 88 -2.06 1.78 9.14
CA ILE A 88 -2.84 1.59 7.91
C ILE A 88 -3.81 0.41 8.07
N LEU A 89 -3.34 -0.73 8.58
CA LEU A 89 -4.21 -1.90 8.74
C LEU A 89 -5.34 -1.65 9.74
N ASP A 90 -5.05 -0.96 10.85
CA ASP A 90 -6.05 -0.57 11.83
C ASP A 90 -7.11 0.34 11.23
N PHE A 91 -6.71 1.40 10.54
CA PHE A 91 -7.65 2.28 9.87
C PHE A 91 -8.49 1.54 8.82
N LEU A 92 -7.88 0.70 7.98
CA LEU A 92 -8.62 0.01 6.92
C LEU A 92 -9.56 -1.08 7.46
N VAL A 93 -9.14 -1.86 8.45
CA VAL A 93 -9.94 -2.97 8.98
C VAL A 93 -10.94 -2.48 10.02
N ASN A 94 -10.48 -1.72 11.02
CA ASN A 94 -11.30 -1.37 12.18
C ASN A 94 -12.10 -0.08 11.97
N THR A 95 -11.58 0.91 11.23
CA THR A 95 -12.33 2.15 10.93
C THR A 95 -13.19 2.01 9.68
N MET A 96 -12.60 1.53 8.57
CA MET A 96 -13.29 1.43 7.28
C MET A 96 -14.06 0.11 7.10
N GLY A 97 -13.89 -0.86 7.99
CA GLY A 97 -14.61 -2.14 7.94
C GLY A 97 -14.19 -3.06 6.80
N TRP A 98 -13.00 -2.90 6.21
CA TRP A 98 -12.62 -3.69 5.05
C TRP A 98 -12.20 -5.10 5.41
N GLU A 99 -12.58 -6.03 4.54
CA GLU A 99 -12.17 -7.41 4.66
C GLU A 99 -10.66 -7.55 4.47
N ARG A 100 -10.02 -8.29 5.38
CA ARG A 100 -8.58 -8.55 5.32
C ARG A 100 -8.14 -9.16 3.99
N SER A 101 -8.91 -10.10 3.46
CA SER A 101 -8.61 -10.78 2.19
C SER A 101 -8.51 -9.79 1.03
N TYR A 102 -9.33 -8.73 1.05
CA TYR A 102 -9.30 -7.65 0.07
C TYR A 102 -8.00 -6.83 0.15
N ILE A 103 -7.50 -6.57 1.36
CA ILE A 103 -6.25 -5.84 1.58
C ILE A 103 -5.04 -6.67 1.11
N VAL A 104 -5.05 -7.98 1.38
CA VAL A 104 -4.01 -8.94 0.92
C VAL A 104 -3.86 -8.92 -0.60
N GLN A 105 -4.98 -8.81 -1.33
CA GLN A 105 -4.95 -8.72 -2.80
C GLN A 105 -4.32 -7.41 -3.31
N TRP A 106 -4.27 -6.36 -2.49
CA TRP A 106 -3.81 -5.02 -2.88
C TRP A 106 -2.78 -4.42 -1.90
N PRO A 107 -1.64 -5.10 -1.66
CA PRO A 107 -0.67 -4.70 -0.63
C PRO A 107 0.08 -3.40 -0.98
N ILE A 108 -0.06 -2.91 -2.22
CA ILE A 108 0.40 -1.58 -2.64
C ILE A 108 -0.17 -0.46 -1.74
N VAL A 109 -1.33 -0.66 -1.11
CA VAL A 109 -1.93 0.35 -0.22
C VAL A 109 -0.96 0.76 0.90
N ILE A 110 -0.18 -0.18 1.43
CA ILE A 110 0.80 0.05 2.51
C ILE A 110 1.93 1.01 2.07
N CYS A 111 2.18 1.11 0.75
CA CYS A 111 3.21 1.99 0.19
C CYS A 111 2.78 3.46 0.17
N PHE A 112 1.48 3.77 0.23
CA PHE A 112 0.99 5.14 0.18
C PHE A 112 1.13 5.86 1.53
N SER A 113 1.05 7.20 1.52
CA SER A 113 0.98 7.98 2.76
C SER A 113 -0.39 7.78 3.41
N SER A 114 -0.41 7.46 4.70
CA SER A 114 -1.63 7.38 5.50
C SER A 114 -2.34 8.72 5.49
N GLU A 115 -1.59 9.77 5.81
CA GLU A 115 -2.07 11.13 6.09
C GLU A 115 -2.45 11.88 4.82
N LYS A 116 -1.63 11.77 3.77
CA LYS A 116 -1.79 12.56 2.54
C LYS A 116 -2.60 11.86 1.47
N ARG A 117 -3.03 10.61 1.69
CA ARG A 117 -3.69 9.83 0.65
C ARG A 117 -4.71 8.83 1.16
N ILE A 118 -4.32 7.90 2.04
CA ILE A 118 -5.22 6.80 2.42
C ILE A 118 -6.41 7.36 3.21
N ILE A 119 -6.14 8.02 4.33
CA ILE A 119 -7.17 8.53 5.24
C ILE A 119 -8.10 9.52 4.53
N PRO A 120 -7.61 10.60 3.89
CA PRO A 120 -8.51 11.61 3.32
C PRO A 120 -9.41 11.06 2.21
N ARG A 121 -8.88 10.15 1.38
CA ARG A 121 -9.64 9.59 0.26
C ARG A 121 -10.60 8.49 0.72
N CYS A 122 -10.26 7.71 1.74
CA CYS A 122 -11.17 6.74 2.35
C CYS A 122 -12.33 7.42 3.06
N LEU A 123 -12.10 8.54 3.76
CA LEU A 123 -13.19 9.28 4.42
C LEU A 123 -14.15 9.92 3.40
N VAL A 124 -13.62 10.44 2.28
CA VAL A 124 -14.46 10.87 1.15
C VAL A 124 -15.30 9.71 0.61
N TYR A 125 -14.70 8.52 0.47
CA TYR A 125 -15.43 7.33 0.06
C TYR A 125 -16.55 6.96 1.05
N GLN A 126 -16.26 6.94 2.34
CA GLN A 126 -17.25 6.67 3.37
C GLN A 126 -18.42 7.66 3.29
N TYR A 127 -18.14 8.95 3.16
CA TYR A 127 -19.16 9.97 2.98
C TYR A 127 -20.03 9.71 1.73
N LEU A 128 -19.42 9.35 0.59
CA LEU A 128 -20.17 9.03 -0.63
C LEU A 128 -21.07 7.79 -0.42
N ALA A 129 -20.60 6.77 0.30
CA ALA A 129 -21.36 5.56 0.62
C ALA A 129 -22.55 5.88 1.52
N GLU A 130 -22.35 6.68 2.56
CA GLU A 130 -23.41 7.10 3.48
C GLU A 130 -24.49 7.95 2.78
N LYS A 131 -24.12 8.67 1.71
CA LYS A 131 -25.05 9.40 0.85
C LYS A 131 -25.73 8.55 -0.22
N GLY A 132 -25.36 7.28 -0.35
CA GLY A 132 -25.85 6.40 -1.40
C GLY A 132 -25.39 6.79 -2.81
N LEU A 133 -24.33 7.60 -2.93
CA LEU A 133 -23.79 8.07 -4.21
C LEU A 133 -22.84 7.06 -4.86
N ILE A 134 -22.51 5.98 -4.14
CA ILE A 134 -21.74 4.86 -4.65
C ILE A 134 -22.45 3.57 -4.28
N GLU A 135 -22.69 2.72 -5.27
CA GLU A 135 -23.14 1.36 -5.02
C GLU A 135 -21.91 0.46 -4.86
N GLU A 136 -21.87 -0.37 -3.82
CA GLU A 136 -20.85 -1.43 -3.65
C GLU A 136 -20.75 -2.33 -4.89
N LYS A 137 -21.81 -2.40 -5.70
CA LYS A 137 -21.97 -3.27 -6.85
C LYS A 137 -21.32 -2.75 -8.14
N ASP A 138 -20.95 -1.47 -8.22
CA ASP A 138 -20.49 -0.83 -9.46
C ASP A 138 -19.02 -1.12 -9.85
N GLY A 139 -18.43 -2.18 -9.29
CA GLY A 139 -17.02 -2.48 -9.56
C GLY A 139 -16.12 -1.34 -9.11
N PHE A 140 -16.48 -0.70 -7.99
CA PHE A 140 -15.70 0.34 -7.33
C PHE A 140 -14.39 -0.27 -6.83
N CYS A 141 -13.46 -0.42 -7.76
CA CYS A 141 -12.18 -1.04 -7.51
C CYS A 141 -11.37 -0.02 -6.71
N PHE A 142 -11.38 -0.20 -5.38
CA PHE A 142 -10.78 0.73 -4.43
C PHE A 142 -9.32 1.08 -4.78
N ASN A 143 -8.62 0.09 -5.35
CA ASN A 143 -7.27 0.25 -5.88
C ASN A 143 -7.14 1.43 -6.89
N LYS A 144 -8.12 1.67 -7.76
CA LYS A 144 -7.95 2.61 -8.89
C LYS A 144 -7.80 4.04 -8.39
N TRP A 145 -8.66 4.49 -7.50
CA TRP A 145 -8.63 5.89 -7.03
C TRP A 145 -7.55 6.16 -5.99
N LEU A 146 -7.18 5.18 -5.15
CA LEU A 146 -5.97 5.33 -4.33
C LEU A 146 -4.71 5.41 -5.19
N MET A 147 -4.67 4.70 -6.31
CA MET A 147 -3.54 4.75 -7.24
C MET A 147 -3.50 6.04 -8.07
N TYR A 148 -4.58 6.81 -8.15
CA TYR A 148 -4.57 8.07 -8.89
C TYR A 148 -3.59 9.08 -8.30
N SER A 149 -2.92 9.79 -9.20
CA SER A 149 -2.27 11.05 -8.83
C SER A 149 -3.31 12.01 -8.26
N GLU A 150 -2.85 13.00 -7.50
CA GLU A 150 -3.74 13.99 -6.88
C GLU A 150 -4.67 14.66 -7.89
N SER A 151 -4.10 15.18 -8.98
CA SER A 151 -4.89 15.79 -10.05
C SER A 151 -5.91 14.83 -10.67
N LYS A 152 -5.55 13.55 -10.86
CA LYS A 152 -6.48 12.57 -11.44
C LYS A 152 -7.59 12.20 -10.46
N PHE A 153 -7.29 12.11 -9.17
CA PHE A 153 -8.27 11.88 -8.11
C PHE A 153 -9.28 13.03 -8.02
N LEU A 154 -8.81 14.28 -7.97
CA LEU A 154 -9.69 15.45 -7.92
C LEU A 154 -10.58 15.56 -9.17
N LYS A 155 -10.02 15.36 -10.36
CA LYS A 155 -10.81 15.33 -11.61
C LYS A 155 -11.86 14.22 -11.59
N TRP A 156 -11.51 13.05 -11.06
CA TRP A 156 -12.42 11.91 -10.93
C TRP A 156 -13.57 12.24 -9.97
N LEU A 157 -13.28 12.86 -8.83
CA LEU A 157 -14.25 13.23 -7.80
C LEU A 157 -15.23 14.29 -8.33
N VAL A 158 -14.69 15.35 -8.94
CA VAL A 158 -15.50 16.45 -9.50
C VAL A 158 -16.41 15.95 -10.60
N LYS A 159 -15.87 15.17 -11.56
CA LYS A 159 -16.63 14.70 -12.71
C LYS A 159 -17.83 13.82 -12.33
N ARG A 160 -17.77 13.13 -11.18
CA ARG A 160 -18.75 12.11 -10.82
C ARG A 160 -19.77 12.55 -9.78
N TYR A 161 -19.40 13.45 -8.88
CA TYR A 161 -20.18 13.64 -7.65
C TYR A 161 -20.34 15.10 -7.23
N VAL A 162 -19.78 16.08 -7.95
CA VAL A 162 -19.83 17.48 -7.51
C VAL A 162 -21.22 18.08 -7.62
N GLU A 163 -22.07 17.56 -8.50
CA GLU A 163 -23.45 18.04 -8.68
C GLU A 163 -24.32 17.58 -7.50
N GLU A 164 -24.14 16.33 -7.05
CA GLU A 164 -24.90 15.72 -5.95
C GLU A 164 -24.30 16.01 -4.58
N ALA A 165 -22.99 16.26 -4.50
CA ALA A 165 -22.25 16.54 -3.27
C ALA A 165 -21.21 17.66 -3.48
N PRO A 166 -21.66 18.93 -3.62
CA PRO A 166 -20.78 20.06 -3.90
C PRO A 166 -19.75 20.35 -2.80
N GLU A 167 -19.96 19.86 -1.57
CA GLU A 167 -19.04 20.01 -0.45
C GLU A 167 -17.83 19.08 -0.50
N LEU A 168 -17.78 18.09 -1.41
CA LEU A 168 -16.74 17.05 -1.44
C LEU A 168 -15.31 17.58 -1.47
N LEU A 169 -15.05 18.64 -2.22
CA LEU A 169 -13.71 19.23 -2.29
C LEU A 169 -13.31 19.87 -0.97
N LYS A 170 -14.25 20.52 -0.28
CA LYS A 170 -14.01 21.12 1.04
C LYS A 170 -13.81 20.03 2.09
N LEU A 171 -14.63 18.96 2.03
CA LEU A 171 -14.52 17.81 2.91
C LEU A 171 -13.16 17.12 2.74
N TYR A 172 -12.75 16.86 1.50
CA TYR A 172 -11.45 16.28 1.20
C TYR A 172 -10.29 17.12 1.71
N GLN A 173 -10.34 18.45 1.50
CA GLN A 173 -9.32 19.36 2.02
C GLN A 173 -9.27 19.34 3.55
N LYS A 174 -10.42 19.36 4.23
CA LYS A 174 -10.50 19.25 5.68
C LYS A 174 -9.80 17.98 6.18
N HIS A 175 -10.06 16.83 5.57
CA HIS A 175 -9.41 15.58 5.96
C HIS A 175 -7.90 15.55 5.68
N LEU A 176 -7.44 16.21 4.61
CA LEU A 176 -6.01 16.40 4.37
C LEU A 176 -5.36 17.23 5.49
N ASP A 177 -6.03 18.28 5.96
CA ASP A 177 -5.50 19.15 7.00
C ASP A 177 -5.50 18.46 8.37
N GLU A 178 -6.55 17.70 8.70
CA GLU A 178 -6.68 16.96 9.97
C GLU A 178 -5.75 15.75 10.09
N ALA A 179 -5.33 15.16 8.97
CA ALA A 179 -4.48 13.99 8.98
C ALA A 179 -2.97 14.29 9.07
N ASN A 180 -2.55 15.54 8.82
CA ASN A 180 -1.14 15.97 8.81
C ASN A 180 -0.60 16.37 10.18
#